data_AF-A0A0F2NQV8-F1
#
_entry.id   AF-A0A0F2NQV8-F1
#
_cell.length_a   1.000
_cell.length_b   1.000
_cell.length_c   1.000
_cell.angle_alpha   90.00
_cell.angle_beta   90.00
_cell.angle_gamma   90.00
#
_symmetry.space_group_name_H-M   'P 1'
#
loop_
_entity.id
_entity.type
_entity.pdbx_description
1 polymer ?
#
loop_
_entity_poly.entity_id
_entity_poly.type
_entity_poly.pdbx_seq_one_letter_code
_entity_poly.pdbx_strand_id
1 'polypeptide(L)'
;MKNFVYVTAIAIICLALPSFAKSKDIEHVIRCESNDFASEHCQLPPAPRNAEIKEVRMVRQHSTKPCIEGKSWEADYDGIIVSRGCRADFSIVYQISDRSDRRHRQPDYSERHPSERSDRYRNKDEFDWGHGPSFRQEDPAAIVLRSFEEILNRRPSREEFREYQYLIINRNWTERDIRDDLRQRRSPRNRY
;
A
#
# COMPACT_ATOMS: atom_id res chain seq x y z
N MET A 1 -57.05 10.80 -24.14
CA MET A 1 -56.40 9.48 -24.03
C MET A 1 -55.01 9.45 -24.69
N LYS A 2 -54.16 10.47 -24.54
CA LYS A 2 -52.79 10.51 -25.10
C LYS A 2 -51.69 10.67 -24.02
N ASN A 3 -52.07 11.05 -22.81
CA ASN A 3 -51.12 11.40 -21.73
C ASN A 3 -50.74 10.20 -20.85
N PHE A 4 -51.53 9.12 -20.87
CA PHE A 4 -51.26 7.91 -20.08
C PHE A 4 -50.04 7.14 -20.59
N VAL A 5 -49.79 7.18 -21.90
CA VAL A 5 -48.66 6.49 -22.54
C VAL A 5 -47.31 7.16 -22.19
N TYR A 6 -47.29 8.48 -21.99
CA TYR A 6 -46.07 9.21 -21.61
C TYR A 6 -45.68 8.97 -20.16
N VAL A 7 -46.66 8.85 -19.25
CA VAL A 7 -46.41 8.55 -17.83
C VAL A 7 -45.79 7.16 -17.67
N THR A 8 -46.22 6.17 -18.46
CA THR A 8 -45.63 4.83 -18.44
C THR A 8 -44.21 4.77 -19.03
N ALA A 9 -43.89 5.60 -20.04
CA ALA A 9 -42.56 5.62 -20.65
C ALA A 9 -41.48 6.23 -19.74
N ILE A 10 -41.81 7.27 -18.96
CA ILE A 10 -40.87 7.91 -18.02
C ILE A 10 -40.54 6.98 -16.85
N ALA A 11 -41.51 6.20 -16.37
CA ALA A 11 -41.29 5.24 -15.27
C ALA A 11 -40.32 4.10 -15.63
N ILE A 12 -40.26 3.69 -16.90
CA ILE A 12 -39.38 2.61 -17.37
C ILE A 12 -37.93 3.09 -17.56
N ILE A 13 -37.72 4.36 -17.92
CA ILE A 13 -36.38 4.94 -18.13
C ILE A 13 -35.58 5.06 -16.81
N CYS A 14 -36.24 5.17 -15.65
CA CYS A 14 -35.57 5.20 -14.34
C CYS A 14 -35.10 3.82 -13.82
N LEU A 15 -35.47 2.70 -14.45
CA LEU A 15 -35.06 1.35 -14.00
C LEU A 15 -33.72 0.89 -14.57
N ALA A 16 -33.10 1.69 -15.45
CA ALA A 16 -31.74 1.49 -15.93
C ALA A 16 -30.81 2.58 -15.40
N LEU A 17 -30.79 2.80 -14.09
CA LEU A 17 -29.69 3.54 -13.48
C LEU A 17 -28.46 2.63 -13.54
N PRO A 18 -27.39 3.00 -14.29
CA PRO A 18 -26.13 2.30 -14.12
C PRO A 18 -25.76 2.41 -12.65
N SER A 19 -25.51 1.27 -12.01
CA SER A 19 -24.94 1.25 -10.67
C SER A 19 -23.60 1.97 -10.75
N PHE A 20 -23.58 3.26 -10.40
CA PHE A 20 -22.33 3.95 -10.11
C PHE A 20 -21.79 3.23 -8.88
N ALA A 21 -20.85 2.31 -9.10
CA ALA A 21 -20.12 1.66 -8.03
C ALA A 21 -19.54 2.79 -7.17
N LYS A 22 -20.02 2.94 -5.93
CA LYS A 22 -19.46 3.89 -4.98
C LYS A 22 -18.05 3.42 -4.65
N SER A 23 -17.03 4.05 -5.23
CA SER A 23 -15.67 3.89 -4.72
C SER A 23 -15.62 4.46 -3.31
N LYS A 24 -15.06 3.71 -2.37
CA LYS A 24 -14.90 4.18 -1.00
C LYS A 24 -13.68 5.08 -0.96
N ASP A 25 -13.93 6.37 -1.17
CA ASP A 25 -12.89 7.39 -1.14
C ASP A 25 -12.72 7.91 0.30
N ILE A 26 -11.47 8.06 0.74
CA ILE A 26 -11.11 8.76 1.97
C ILE A 26 -10.50 10.10 1.58
N GLU A 27 -11.09 11.20 2.03
CA GLU A 27 -10.55 12.55 1.82
C GLU A 27 -9.89 13.05 3.10
N HIS A 28 -8.66 13.53 2.97
CA HIS A 28 -7.94 14.22 4.03
C HIS A 28 -7.58 15.63 3.59
N VAL A 29 -7.70 16.59 4.50
CA VAL A 29 -7.21 17.95 4.28
C VAL A 29 -6.02 18.20 5.19
N ILE A 30 -4.87 18.54 4.61
CA ILE A 30 -3.67 18.93 5.35
C ILE A 30 -3.30 20.37 5.04
N ARG A 31 -2.73 21.05 6.02
CA ARG A 31 -2.17 22.39 5.87
C ARG A 31 -0.67 22.29 5.64
N CYS A 32 -0.18 22.92 4.58
CA CYS A 32 1.24 22.93 4.25
C CYS A 32 1.74 24.35 3.96
N GLU A 33 2.88 24.71 4.53
CA GLU A 33 3.34 26.10 4.60
C GLU A 33 4.83 26.25 4.30
N SER A 34 5.16 27.04 3.27
CA SER A 34 6.51 27.54 3.02
C SER A 34 6.71 28.81 3.87
N ASN A 35 7.49 28.67 4.95
CA ASN A 35 7.91 29.78 5.80
C ASN A 35 9.25 30.33 5.32
N ASP A 36 9.44 31.65 5.45
CA ASP A 36 10.68 32.34 5.06
C ASP A 36 11.18 32.03 3.64
N PHE A 37 10.25 31.74 2.73
CA PHE A 37 10.50 31.30 1.35
C PHE A 37 11.27 29.97 1.20
N ALA A 38 11.49 29.24 2.30
CA ALA A 38 12.09 27.91 2.28
C ALA A 38 11.15 26.88 1.63
N SER A 39 11.73 25.89 0.97
CA SER A 39 10.98 24.73 0.50
C SER A 39 10.71 23.80 1.67
N GLU A 40 9.45 23.45 1.87
CA GLU A 40 9.00 22.61 2.98
C GLU A 40 8.26 21.40 2.43
N HIS A 41 8.51 20.24 3.03
CA HIS A 41 7.90 18.97 2.64
C HIS A 41 6.93 18.51 3.73
N CYS A 42 5.64 18.47 3.39
CA CYS A 42 4.58 18.03 4.29
C CYS A 42 4.21 16.58 3.99
N GLN A 43 4.48 15.71 4.97
CA GLN A 43 4.15 14.29 4.86
C GLN A 43 2.64 14.09 4.68
N LEU A 44 2.27 13.20 3.76
CA LEU A 44 0.88 12.79 3.59
C LEU A 44 0.34 12.08 4.86
N PRO A 45 -0.98 12.22 5.12
CA PRO A 45 -1.61 11.50 6.22
C PRO A 45 -1.56 9.98 5.98
N PRO A 46 -1.53 9.18 7.06
CA PRO A 46 -1.49 7.73 6.95
C PRO A 46 -2.77 7.20 6.28
N ALA A 47 -2.60 6.41 5.23
CA ALA A 47 -3.69 5.77 4.51
C ALA A 47 -3.71 4.25 4.75
N PRO A 48 -4.87 3.59 4.59
CA PRO A 48 -4.97 2.13 4.62
C PRO A 48 -4.05 1.48 3.57
N ARG A 49 -3.55 0.26 3.85
CA ARG A 49 -2.65 -0.47 2.93
C ARG A 49 -3.21 -0.72 1.53
N ASN A 50 -4.53 -0.76 1.39
CA ASN A 50 -5.23 -0.98 0.11
C ASN A 50 -5.76 0.32 -0.52
N ALA A 51 -5.26 1.47 -0.05
CA ALA A 51 -5.64 2.77 -0.56
C ALA A 51 -4.55 3.34 -1.49
N GLU A 52 -4.97 3.95 -2.59
CA GLU A 52 -4.10 4.60 -3.58
C GLU A 52 -4.47 6.09 -3.64
N ILE A 53 -3.50 6.98 -3.88
CA ILE A 53 -3.80 8.40 -4.09
C ILE A 53 -4.55 8.53 -5.41
N LYS A 54 -5.78 9.01 -5.33
CA LYS A 54 -6.65 9.29 -6.49
C LYS A 54 -6.46 10.71 -6.99
N GLU A 55 -6.35 11.67 -6.07
CA GLU A 55 -6.28 13.10 -6.39
C GLU A 55 -5.59 13.88 -5.28
N VAL A 56 -4.77 14.86 -5.66
CA VAL A 56 -4.26 15.91 -4.75
C VAL A 56 -4.62 17.25 -5.36
N ARG A 57 -5.26 18.13 -4.57
CA ARG A 57 -5.65 19.47 -5.02
C ARG A 57 -5.50 20.50 -3.92
N MET A 58 -5.15 21.73 -4.29
CA MET A 58 -5.23 22.86 -3.38
C MET A 58 -6.70 23.27 -3.20
N VAL A 59 -7.17 23.33 -1.95
CA VAL A 59 -8.58 23.70 -1.63
C VAL A 59 -8.70 25.08 -1.01
N ARG A 60 -7.66 25.60 -0.35
CA ARG A 60 -7.69 26.93 0.24
C ARG A 60 -6.31 27.55 0.31
N GLN A 61 -6.12 28.74 -0.27
CA GLN A 61 -4.88 29.50 -0.13
C GLN A 61 -4.89 30.37 1.14
N HIS A 62 -3.77 30.39 1.86
CA HIS A 62 -3.53 31.17 3.08
C HIS A 62 -2.41 32.22 2.93
N SER A 63 -1.56 32.09 1.91
CA SER A 63 -0.51 33.07 1.61
C SER A 63 -0.99 34.18 0.69
N THR A 64 -0.39 35.37 0.81
CA THR A 64 -0.48 36.42 -0.22
C THR A 64 0.29 36.03 -1.48
N LYS A 65 1.36 35.22 -1.33
CA LYS A 65 2.11 34.67 -2.46
C LYS A 65 1.27 33.58 -3.15
N PRO A 66 1.31 33.51 -4.50
CA PRO A 66 0.45 32.61 -5.25
C PRO A 66 0.89 31.15 -5.05
N CYS A 67 -0.10 30.27 -4.86
CA CYS A 67 0.09 28.83 -4.85
C CYS A 67 -0.26 28.23 -6.22
N ILE A 68 0.76 27.95 -7.03
CA ILE A 68 0.62 27.43 -8.40
C ILE A 68 1.31 26.06 -8.48
N GLU A 69 0.57 25.07 -8.97
CA GLU A 69 1.07 23.71 -9.19
C GLU A 69 2.26 23.68 -10.15
N GLY A 70 3.27 22.87 -9.83
CA GLY A 70 4.53 22.79 -10.58
C GLY A 70 5.41 24.05 -10.50
N LYS A 71 5.01 25.05 -9.70
CA LYS A 71 5.80 26.27 -9.49
C LYS A 71 6.11 26.51 -8.02
N SER A 72 5.09 26.67 -7.20
CA SER A 72 5.23 26.96 -5.77
C SER A 72 4.68 25.85 -4.90
N TRP A 73 4.04 24.85 -5.49
CA TRP A 73 3.77 23.58 -4.83
C TRP A 73 3.79 22.44 -5.84
N GLU A 74 4.09 21.24 -5.36
CA GLU A 74 4.10 19.99 -6.12
C GLU A 74 3.74 18.85 -5.17
N ALA A 75 3.09 17.80 -5.68
CA ALA A 75 2.81 16.58 -4.94
C ALA A 75 3.71 15.45 -5.45
N ASP A 76 4.28 14.68 -4.54
CA ASP A 76 5.06 13.48 -4.85
C ASP A 76 4.40 12.23 -4.24
N TYR A 77 5.12 11.11 -4.16
CA TYR A 77 4.59 9.86 -3.65
C TYR A 77 4.44 9.84 -2.12
N ASP A 78 5.12 10.73 -1.38
CA ASP A 78 5.19 10.70 0.08
C ASP A 78 4.75 12.00 0.78
N GLY A 79 4.50 13.06 0.03
CA GLY A 79 4.10 14.37 0.54
C GLY A 79 3.74 15.41 -0.50
N ILE A 80 3.61 16.62 0.02
CA ILE A 80 3.42 17.84 -0.74
C ILE A 80 4.59 18.75 -0.42
N ILE A 81 5.29 19.19 -1.46
CA ILE A 81 6.34 20.18 -1.34
C ILE A 81 5.74 21.55 -1.64
N VAL A 82 5.91 22.50 -0.73
CA VAL A 82 5.53 23.91 -0.93
C VAL A 82 6.77 24.78 -0.91
N SER A 83 6.80 25.81 -1.72
CA SER A 83 7.95 26.71 -1.84
C SER A 83 7.50 28.14 -2.17
N ARG A 84 8.45 29.07 -2.21
CA ARG A 84 8.23 30.49 -2.62
C ARG A 84 7.17 31.21 -1.78
N GLY A 85 7.02 30.81 -0.51
CA GLY A 85 6.05 31.39 0.42
C GLY A 85 4.60 30.95 0.19
N CYS A 86 4.37 29.89 -0.60
CA CYS A 86 3.04 29.28 -0.73
C CYS A 86 2.62 28.64 0.61
N ARG A 87 1.43 29.01 1.08
CA ARG A 87 0.78 28.43 2.25
C ARG A 87 -0.66 28.12 1.89
N ALA A 88 -1.07 26.86 2.00
CA ALA A 88 -2.39 26.43 1.59
C ALA A 88 -2.84 25.15 2.31
N ASP A 89 -4.16 24.92 2.29
CA ASP A 89 -4.74 23.63 2.59
C ASP A 89 -4.87 22.81 1.31
N PHE A 90 -4.50 21.56 1.39
CA PHE A 90 -4.50 20.59 0.31
C PHE A 90 -5.42 19.44 0.66
N SER A 91 -6.30 19.08 -0.26
CA SER A 91 -7.14 17.89 -0.20
C SER A 91 -6.45 16.73 -0.89
N ILE A 92 -6.36 15.61 -0.19
CA ILE A 92 -5.81 14.35 -0.68
C ILE A 92 -6.93 13.33 -0.62
N VAL A 93 -7.30 12.82 -1.79
CA VAL A 93 -8.32 11.79 -1.93
C VAL A 93 -7.61 10.47 -2.15
N TYR A 94 -7.84 9.52 -1.25
CA TYR A 94 -7.42 8.15 -1.38
C TYR A 94 -8.59 7.29 -1.87
N GLN A 95 -8.40 6.54 -2.95
CA GLN A 95 -9.34 5.51 -3.34
C GLN A 95 -9.01 4.21 -2.62
N ILE A 96 -9.95 3.64 -1.88
CA ILE A 96 -9.80 2.28 -1.36
C ILE A 96 -10.13 1.32 -2.50
N SER A 97 -9.13 0.57 -2.95
CA SER A 97 -9.37 -0.51 -3.91
C SER A 97 -9.78 -1.78 -3.16
N ASP A 98 -11.08 -2.08 -3.19
CA ASP A 98 -11.58 -3.40 -2.82
C ASP A 98 -11.30 -4.38 -3.97
N ARG A 99 -10.01 -4.61 -4.29
CA ARG A 99 -9.58 -5.74 -5.13
C ARG A 99 -9.76 -7.09 -4.43
N SER A 100 -10.71 -7.19 -3.49
CA SER A 100 -11.17 -8.44 -2.88
C SER A 100 -12.13 -9.21 -3.79
N ASP A 101 -12.77 -8.56 -4.77
CA ASP A 101 -13.78 -9.24 -5.61
C ASP A 101 -13.20 -10.24 -6.64
N ARG A 102 -11.87 -10.23 -6.84
CA ARG A 102 -11.19 -11.26 -7.66
C ARG A 102 -10.77 -12.50 -6.87
N ARG A 103 -11.05 -12.59 -5.56
CA ARG A 103 -10.70 -13.77 -4.74
C ARG A 103 -11.77 -14.86 -4.71
N HIS A 104 -12.91 -14.66 -5.38
CA HIS A 104 -13.94 -15.70 -5.56
C HIS A 104 -14.05 -16.25 -6.99
N ARG A 105 -12.95 -16.22 -7.76
CA ARG A 105 -12.76 -17.22 -8.82
C ARG A 105 -11.85 -18.30 -8.26
N GLN A 106 -12.41 -19.17 -7.43
CA GLN A 106 -11.75 -20.42 -7.05
C GLN A 106 -11.47 -21.16 -8.38
N PRO A 107 -10.22 -21.47 -8.74
CA PRO A 107 -9.98 -22.40 -9.83
C PRO A 107 -10.64 -23.70 -9.40
N ASP A 108 -11.56 -24.20 -10.21
CA ASP A 108 -12.17 -25.51 -9.99
C ASP A 108 -11.06 -26.56 -10.18
N TYR A 109 -10.53 -27.06 -9.07
CA TYR A 109 -9.47 -28.07 -9.05
C TYR A 109 -10.03 -29.50 -9.19
N SER A 110 -11.33 -29.66 -9.47
CA SER A 110 -11.94 -30.99 -9.58
C SER A 110 -11.58 -31.77 -10.87
N GLU A 111 -10.86 -31.17 -11.83
CA GLU A 111 -10.48 -31.84 -13.09
C GLU A 111 -9.02 -32.31 -13.18
N ARG A 112 -8.25 -32.39 -12.08
CA ARG A 112 -6.90 -32.98 -12.13
C ARG A 112 -6.89 -34.40 -11.57
N HIS A 113 -6.99 -35.36 -12.49
CA HIS A 113 -6.83 -36.80 -12.28
C HIS A 113 -5.61 -37.12 -11.37
N PRO A 114 -5.82 -37.76 -10.20
CA PRO A 114 -4.75 -38.23 -9.35
C PRO A 114 -4.38 -39.68 -9.70
N SER A 115 -3.47 -39.87 -10.64
CA SER A 115 -2.74 -41.12 -10.78
C SER A 115 -1.32 -40.84 -11.27
N GLU A 116 -0.50 -40.22 -10.42
CA GLU A 116 0.98 -40.27 -10.50
C GLU A 116 1.61 -39.35 -9.45
N ARG A 117 1.72 -39.83 -8.20
CA ARG A 117 2.99 -39.76 -7.48
C ARG A 117 2.92 -40.59 -6.21
N SER A 118 3.51 -41.78 -6.29
CA SER A 118 3.81 -42.62 -5.15
C SER A 118 4.75 -41.89 -4.18
N ASP A 119 4.42 -41.97 -2.91
CA ASP A 119 5.34 -42.36 -1.84
C ASP A 119 6.73 -41.73 -1.86
N ARG A 120 6.86 -40.57 -1.18
CA ARG A 120 8.09 -40.29 -0.42
C ARG A 120 7.85 -39.23 0.66
N TYR A 121 8.26 -39.58 1.88
CA TYR A 121 8.26 -38.78 3.11
C TYR A 121 6.98 -38.82 3.96
N ARG A 122 6.74 -40.00 4.50
CA ARG A 122 6.35 -40.16 5.90
C ARG A 122 7.57 -39.81 6.75
N ASN A 123 7.54 -38.69 7.47
CA ASN A 123 8.30 -38.56 8.71
C ASN A 123 7.46 -37.81 9.74
N LYS A 124 7.12 -38.59 10.78
CA LYS A 124 6.49 -38.16 12.02
C LYS A 124 7.62 -37.74 12.93
N ASP A 125 7.85 -36.45 13.08
CA ASP A 125 8.40 -35.86 14.30
C ASP A 125 7.65 -34.54 14.50
N GLU A 126 6.59 -34.72 15.27
CA GLU A 126 5.57 -33.78 15.69
C GLU A 126 6.18 -32.87 16.78
N PHE A 127 6.52 -31.64 16.41
CA PHE A 127 6.70 -30.57 17.39
C PHE A 127 5.65 -29.49 17.13
N ASP A 128 4.59 -29.58 17.93
CA ASP A 128 3.38 -28.77 17.96
C ASP A 128 3.68 -27.33 18.44
N TRP A 129 3.52 -26.36 17.54
CA TRP A 129 3.00 -25.05 17.88
C TRP A 129 1.77 -24.76 17.02
N GLY A 130 0.62 -25.25 17.50
CA GLY A 130 -0.70 -24.93 16.98
C GLY A 130 -0.93 -23.42 16.82
N HIS A 131 -1.54 -23.09 15.68
CA HIS A 131 -2.17 -21.82 15.31
C HIS A 131 -1.25 -20.63 14.95
N GLY A 132 -0.53 -20.75 13.82
CA GLY A 132 -0.19 -19.58 12.99
C GLY A 132 -1.16 -19.46 11.81
N PRO A 133 -1.69 -18.26 11.48
CA PRO A 133 -2.66 -18.14 10.39
C PRO A 133 -1.95 -18.44 9.07
N SER A 134 -2.39 -19.51 8.40
CA SER A 134 -2.20 -19.67 6.96
C SER A 134 -2.59 -18.37 6.26
N PHE A 135 -1.75 -17.79 5.38
CA PHE A 135 -2.14 -17.17 4.09
C PHE A 135 -0.97 -16.40 3.44
N ARG A 136 -0.78 -16.62 2.14
CA ARG A 136 -0.45 -15.62 1.08
C ARG A 136 0.72 -14.68 1.35
N GLN A 137 1.81 -14.84 0.57
CA GLN A 137 2.90 -13.85 0.36
C GLN A 137 3.46 -13.27 1.67
N GLU A 138 4.56 -13.84 2.15
CA GLU A 138 5.22 -13.41 3.39
C GLU A 138 5.42 -11.89 3.44
N ASP A 139 4.94 -11.24 4.50
CA ASP A 139 5.11 -9.81 4.75
C ASP A 139 6.60 -9.47 4.85
N PRO A 140 7.15 -8.58 3.99
CA PRO A 140 8.54 -8.15 4.05
C PRO A 140 8.98 -7.70 5.44
N ALA A 141 8.09 -7.02 6.19
CA ALA A 141 8.37 -6.59 7.56
C ALA A 141 8.71 -7.78 8.47
N ALA A 142 7.94 -8.86 8.39
CA ALA A 142 8.12 -10.05 9.22
C ALA A 142 9.42 -10.79 8.87
N ILE A 143 9.81 -10.81 7.59
CA ILE A 143 11.07 -11.39 7.13
C ILE A 143 12.26 -10.65 7.74
N VAL A 144 12.23 -9.31 7.72
CA VAL A 144 13.31 -8.49 8.29
C VAL A 144 13.39 -8.65 9.80
N LEU A 145 12.27 -8.52 10.52
CA LEU A 145 12.26 -8.62 12.00
C LEU A 145 12.81 -9.96 12.47
N ARG A 146 12.30 -11.09 11.94
CA ARG A 146 12.73 -12.43 12.36
C ARG A 146 14.20 -12.69 12.03
N SER A 147 14.67 -12.27 10.86
CA SER A 147 16.06 -12.51 10.45
C SER A 147 17.07 -11.78 11.35
N PHE A 148 16.75 -10.55 11.76
CA PHE A 148 17.56 -9.78 12.70
C PHE A 148 17.59 -10.39 14.10
N GLU A 149 16.41 -10.78 14.62
CA GLU A 149 16.29 -11.42 15.93
C GLU A 149 17.03 -12.78 15.94
N GLU A 150 16.92 -13.60 14.89
CA GLU A 150 17.58 -14.90 14.81
C GLU A 150 19.11 -14.82 14.63
N ILE A 151 19.60 -13.89 13.81
CA ILE A 151 21.03 -13.87 13.42
C ILE A 151 21.85 -12.96 14.31
N LEU A 152 21.33 -11.77 14.61
CA LEU A 152 22.02 -10.73 15.38
C LEU A 152 21.54 -10.64 16.83
N ASN A 153 20.51 -11.40 17.21
CA ASN A 153 19.91 -11.39 18.55
C ASN A 153 19.52 -9.98 19.02
N ARG A 154 19.08 -9.15 18.07
CA ARG A 154 18.58 -7.79 18.32
C ARG A 154 17.55 -7.43 17.28
N ARG A 155 16.72 -6.43 17.60
CA ARG A 155 15.85 -5.81 16.61
C ARG A 155 16.63 -4.89 15.66
N PRO A 156 16.18 -4.75 14.40
CA PRO A 156 16.75 -3.78 13.47
C PRO A 156 16.48 -2.35 13.95
N SER A 157 17.38 -1.43 13.64
CA SER A 157 17.12 0.00 13.78
C SER A 157 16.05 0.46 12.77
N ARG A 158 15.52 1.68 12.93
CA ARG A 158 14.54 2.25 11.99
C ARG A 158 15.10 2.36 10.56
N GLU A 159 16.39 2.66 10.43
CA GLU A 159 17.07 2.81 9.15
C GLU A 159 17.32 1.44 8.49
N GLU A 160 17.87 0.48 9.24
CA GLU A 160 18.08 -0.89 8.77
C GLU A 160 16.75 -1.53 8.35
N PHE A 161 15.70 -1.34 9.14
CA PHE A 161 14.40 -1.89 8.83
C PHE A 161 13.86 -1.38 7.48
N ARG A 162 13.98 -0.07 7.23
CA ARG A 162 13.57 0.54 5.94
C ARG A 162 14.43 0.04 4.78
N GLU A 163 15.73 -0.08 4.99
CA GLU A 163 16.68 -0.55 3.98
C GLU A 163 16.34 -1.97 3.52
N TYR A 164 16.20 -2.92 4.45
CA TYR A 164 15.91 -4.31 4.06
C TYR A 164 14.49 -4.47 3.50
N GLN A 165 13.50 -3.69 3.96
CA GLN A 165 12.19 -3.66 3.32
C GLN A 165 12.29 -3.18 1.87
N TYR A 166 13.08 -2.14 1.59
CA TYR A 166 13.31 -1.65 0.24
C TYR A 166 13.97 -2.72 -0.65
N LEU A 167 14.94 -3.48 -0.12
CA LEU A 167 15.61 -4.55 -0.86
C LEU A 167 14.65 -5.67 -1.25
N ILE A 168 13.74 -6.06 -0.36
CA ILE A 168 12.72 -7.08 -0.68
C ILE A 168 11.77 -6.57 -1.76
N ILE A 169 11.23 -5.36 -1.59
CA ILE A 169 10.15 -4.82 -2.45
C ILE A 169 10.68 -4.43 -3.83
N ASN A 170 11.84 -3.78 -3.91
CA ASN A 170 12.33 -3.15 -5.13
C ASN A 170 13.52 -3.88 -5.76
N ARG A 171 14.28 -4.65 -4.98
CA ARG A 171 15.45 -5.41 -5.47
C ARG A 171 15.21 -6.91 -5.53
N ASN A 172 13.99 -7.36 -5.22
CA ASN A 172 13.59 -8.77 -5.22
C ASN A 172 14.49 -9.64 -4.32
N TRP A 173 14.97 -9.08 -3.21
CA TRP A 173 15.73 -9.84 -2.21
C TRP A 173 14.83 -10.83 -1.50
N THR A 174 15.33 -12.05 -1.36
CA THR A 174 14.69 -13.14 -0.63
C THR A 174 15.16 -13.16 0.83
N GLU A 175 14.47 -13.90 1.69
CA GLU A 175 14.93 -14.13 3.07
C GLU A 175 16.35 -14.72 3.13
N ARG A 176 16.72 -15.57 2.15
CA ARG A 176 18.07 -16.13 2.08
C ARG A 176 19.13 -15.03 1.94
N ASP A 177 18.89 -14.07 1.05
CA ASP A 177 19.82 -12.98 0.78
C ASP A 177 20.02 -12.09 2.02
N ILE A 178 18.92 -11.81 2.73
CA ILE A 178 18.96 -11.06 4.00
C ILE A 178 19.76 -11.83 5.05
N ARG A 179 19.47 -13.12 5.22
CA ARG A 179 20.18 -13.94 6.20
C ARG A 179 21.67 -14.01 5.89
N ASP A 180 22.05 -14.11 4.63
CA ASP A 180 23.45 -14.18 4.22
C ASP A 180 24.18 -12.85 4.41
N ASP A 181 23.54 -11.71 4.15
CA ASP A 181 24.11 -10.38 4.45
C ASP A 181 24.29 -10.16 5.97
N LEU A 182 23.28 -10.49 6.78
CA LEU A 182 23.36 -10.36 8.24
C LEU A 182 24.45 -11.27 8.85
N ARG A 183 24.64 -12.47 8.29
CA ARG A 183 25.74 -13.36 8.69
C ARG A 183 27.11 -12.76 8.37
N GLN A 184 27.25 -12.07 7.24
CA GLN A 184 28.48 -11.36 6.89
C GLN A 184 28.76 -10.21 7.85
N ARG A 185 27.74 -9.43 8.24
CA ARG A 185 27.87 -8.36 9.25
C ARG A 185 28.26 -8.88 10.63
N ARG A 186 27.82 -10.08 10.99
CA ARG A 186 28.24 -10.77 12.23
C ARG A 186 29.68 -11.28 12.16
N SER A 187 30.22 -11.55 10.97
CA SER A 187 31.53 -12.15 10.79
C SER A 187 32.66 -11.22 11.24
N PRO A 188 33.57 -11.66 12.15
CA PRO A 188 34.70 -10.84 12.60
C PRO A 188 35.70 -10.45 11.51
N ARG A 189 35.65 -11.11 10.34
CA ARG A 189 36.62 -10.92 9.25
C ARG A 189 36.44 -9.60 8.48
N ASN A 190 35.32 -8.90 8.64
CA ASN A 190 34.99 -7.70 7.86
C ASN A 190 35.23 -6.38 8.63
N ARG A 191 36.18 -6.37 9.57
CA ARG A 191 36.57 -5.20 10.40
C ARG A 191 37.88 -4.51 9.97
N TYR A 192 38.38 -4.78 8.76
CA TYR A 192 39.58 -4.16 8.22
C TYR A 192 39.31 -3.55 6.86
#